data_AF-A0A920RTB5-F1
#
_entry.id   AF-A0A920RTB5-F1
#
_cell.length_a   1.000
_cell.length_b   1.000
_cell.length_c   1.000
_cell.angle_alpha   90.00
_cell.angle_beta   90.00
_cell.angle_gamma   90.00
#
_symmetry.space_group_name_H-M   'P 1'
#
loop_
_entity.id
_entity.type
_entity.pdbx_description
1 polymer ?
#
loop_
_entity_poly.entity_id
_entity_poly.type
_entity_poly.pdbx_seq_one_letter_code
_entity_poly.pdbx_strand_id
1 'polypeptide(L)'
;MFHALPKISKGKWISVGRLDINTSGLMLFTNNGELANKLMHPSSKIEREYVARIRGQVEPGHIRRLLEGVNLEDGKASFSDIQPGRKGKSNQWFAMVIMEGRTREVRRMWESQDFAVSG
;
A
#
# COMPACT_ATOMS: atom_id res chain seq x y z
N MET A 1 4.83 12.18 16.43
CA MET A 1 5.88 13.15 16.05
C MET A 1 6.28 12.83 14.61
N PHE A 2 5.66 13.50 13.63
CA PHE A 2 5.91 13.26 12.20
C PHE A 2 7.00 14.24 11.73
N HIS A 3 8.24 13.77 11.66
CA HIS A 3 9.34 14.52 11.07
C HIS A 3 9.75 13.82 9.77
N ALA A 4 9.36 14.44 8.64
CA ALA A 4 10.12 14.56 7.38
C ALA A 4 9.15 14.63 6.19
N LEU A 5 8.68 15.85 5.89
CA LEU A 5 8.23 16.19 4.54
C LEU A 5 9.14 17.33 4.02
N PRO A 6 9.65 17.27 2.79
CA PRO A 6 10.46 18.34 2.22
C PRO A 6 9.63 19.62 2.03
N LYS A 7 10.23 20.79 2.34
CA LYS A 7 9.57 22.09 2.22
C LYS A 7 9.37 22.48 0.75
N ILE A 8 8.15 22.89 0.37
CA ILE A 8 7.83 23.44 -0.96
C ILE A 8 7.69 24.97 -0.86
N SER A 9 8.18 25.69 -1.88
CA SER A 9 8.37 27.14 -1.85
C SER A 9 7.12 28.00 -2.18
N LYS A 10 6.00 27.43 -2.64
CA LYS A 10 4.71 28.15 -2.82
C LYS A 10 3.52 27.19 -3.07
N GLY A 11 2.39 27.39 -2.38
CA GLY A 11 1.11 26.68 -2.57
C GLY A 11 0.50 26.13 -1.28
N LYS A 12 -0.84 25.99 -1.23
CA LYS A 12 -1.56 25.28 -0.14
C LYS A 12 -1.77 23.82 -0.54
N TRP A 13 -1.42 22.90 0.36
CA TRP A 13 -1.68 21.47 0.23
C TRP A 13 -3.19 21.18 0.27
N ILE A 14 -3.73 20.53 -0.76
CA ILE A 14 -5.10 19.98 -0.77
C ILE A 14 -4.98 18.46 -0.58
N SER A 15 -5.58 17.94 0.49
CA SER A 15 -5.56 16.51 0.82
C SER A 15 -6.58 15.75 -0.02
N VAL A 16 -6.13 14.73 -0.75
CA VAL A 16 -7.01 13.81 -1.48
C VAL A 16 -7.15 12.52 -0.65
N GLY A 17 -8.29 12.37 0.03
CA GLY A 17 -8.66 11.17 0.80
C GLY A 17 -8.66 11.33 2.33
N ARG A 18 -9.23 10.35 3.04
CA ARG A 18 -9.26 10.24 4.51
C ARG A 18 -8.41 9.05 4.95
N LEU A 19 -7.52 9.26 5.92
CA LEU A 19 -6.75 8.19 6.56
C LEU A 19 -7.46 7.80 7.87
N ASP A 20 -7.72 6.51 8.07
CA ASP A 20 -8.14 5.97 9.36
C ASP A 20 -6.95 5.88 10.33
N ILE A 21 -7.22 6.18 11.60
CA ILE A 21 -6.28 6.47 12.70
C ILE A 21 -5.21 5.39 13.00
N ASN A 22 -5.27 4.22 12.36
CA ASN A 22 -4.38 3.08 12.62
C ASN A 22 -3.47 2.68 11.44
N THR A 23 -3.44 3.45 10.35
CA THR A 23 -2.59 3.16 9.18
C THR A 23 -1.62 4.32 8.95
N SER A 24 -0.34 4.04 8.69
CA SER A 24 0.59 5.02 8.13
C SER A 24 0.54 4.86 6.61
N GLY A 25 0.19 5.91 5.85
CA GLY A 25 0.00 5.80 4.40
C GLY A 25 0.27 7.11 3.65
N LEU A 26 0.64 6.96 2.37
CA LEU A 26 0.95 8.04 1.44
C LEU A 26 -0.27 8.94 1.20
N MET A 27 -0.17 10.22 1.58
CA MET A 27 -1.11 11.27 1.16
C MET A 27 -0.66 11.81 -0.20
N LEU A 28 -1.49 11.64 -1.23
CA LEU A 28 -1.28 12.29 -2.51
C LEU A 28 -1.67 13.76 -2.38
N PHE A 29 -0.75 14.62 -2.79
CA PHE A 29 -0.94 16.05 -2.85
C PHE A 29 -0.73 16.53 -4.28
N THR A 30 -1.69 17.29 -4.81
CA THR A 30 -1.54 17.97 -6.10
C THR A 30 -2.00 19.43 -5.98
N ASN A 31 -1.38 20.32 -6.74
CA ASN A 31 -1.75 21.74 -6.84
C ASN A 31 -2.76 21.99 -7.98
N ASN A 32 -3.24 20.94 -8.66
CA ASN A 32 -4.21 21.03 -9.74
C ASN A 32 -5.53 20.32 -9.34
N GLY A 33 -6.61 21.10 -9.22
CA GLY A 33 -7.93 20.61 -8.78
C GLY A 33 -8.61 19.62 -9.74
N GLU A 34 -8.37 19.71 -11.05
CA GLU A 34 -8.90 18.75 -12.02
C GLU A 34 -8.17 17.40 -11.95
N LEU A 35 -6.86 17.44 -11.69
CA LEU A 35 -6.05 16.23 -11.49
C LEU A 35 -6.46 15.52 -10.20
N ALA A 36 -6.73 16.26 -9.12
CA ALA A 36 -7.27 15.69 -7.89
C ALA A 36 -8.60 14.96 -8.13
N ASN A 37 -9.50 15.54 -8.93
CA ASN A 37 -10.80 14.94 -9.23
C ASN A 37 -10.68 13.67 -10.10
N LYS A 38 -9.78 13.66 -11.09
CA LYS A 38 -9.44 12.45 -11.85
C LYS A 38 -8.76 11.39 -10.98
N LEU A 39 -7.90 11.78 -10.04
CA LEU A 39 -7.27 10.89 -9.07
C LEU A 39 -8.25 10.39 -7.99
N MET A 40 -9.47 10.93 -7.90
CA MET A 40 -10.52 10.41 -7.01
C MET A 40 -11.53 9.52 -7.74
N HIS A 41 -11.49 9.48 -9.07
CA HIS A 41 -12.47 8.74 -9.87
C HIS A 41 -12.18 7.22 -9.86
N PRO A 42 -13.17 6.34 -9.62
CA PRO A 42 -12.97 4.88 -9.49
C PRO A 42 -12.39 4.18 -10.73
N SER A 43 -12.53 4.79 -11.91
CA SER A 43 -12.00 4.26 -13.18
C SER A 43 -10.49 4.49 -13.35
N SER A 44 -9.89 5.32 -12.49
CA SER A 44 -8.48 5.65 -12.52
C SER A 44 -7.76 4.52 -11.79
N LYS A 45 -7.04 3.67 -12.54
CA LYS A 45 -6.14 2.64 -12.03
C LYS A 45 -4.96 3.27 -11.28
N ILE A 46 -5.24 3.90 -10.15
CA ILE A 46 -4.24 4.61 -9.38
C ILE A 46 -3.46 3.59 -8.60
N GLU A 47 -2.16 3.59 -8.86
CA GLU A 47 -1.19 2.85 -8.08
C GLU A 47 -1.22 3.35 -6.64
N ARG A 48 -1.49 2.43 -5.72
CA ARG A 48 -1.39 2.67 -4.29
C ARG A 48 -0.18 1.93 -3.77
N GLU A 49 0.78 2.70 -3.29
CA GLU A 49 1.97 2.17 -2.64
C GLU A 49 1.73 1.99 -1.13
N TYR A 50 2.06 0.81 -0.63
CA TYR A 50 1.97 0.42 0.76
C TYR A 50 3.32 -0.04 1.26
N VAL A 51 3.65 0.32 2.50
CA VAL A 51 4.79 -0.24 3.21
C VAL A 51 4.24 -0.95 4.44
N ALA A 52 4.51 -2.25 4.57
CA ALA A 52 4.02 -3.05 5.67
C ALA A 52 5.10 -3.95 6.28
N ARG A 53 4.97 -4.21 7.57
CA ARG A 53 5.81 -5.13 8.33
C ARG A 53 5.13 -6.48 8.49
N ILE A 54 5.70 -7.48 7.83
CA ILE A 54 5.20 -8.85 7.79
C ILE A 54 5.95 -9.69 8.82
N ARG A 55 5.21 -10.43 9.67
CA ARG A 55 5.78 -11.37 10.65
C ARG A 55 5.98 -12.73 10.01
N GLY A 56 7.13 -13.35 10.28
CA GLY A 56 7.50 -14.65 9.74
C GLY A 56 8.62 -14.56 8.70
N GLN A 57 9.00 -15.72 8.15
CA GLN A 57 10.02 -15.84 7.13
C GLN A 57 9.35 -15.89 5.75
N VAL A 58 9.40 -14.78 5.05
CA VAL A 58 8.86 -14.69 3.69
C VAL A 58 9.90 -15.21 2.70
N GLU A 59 9.58 -16.32 2.05
CA GLU A 59 10.40 -16.90 0.98
C GLU A 59 9.99 -16.39 -0.41
N PRO A 60 10.87 -16.45 -1.42
CA PRO A 60 10.57 -16.00 -2.78
C PRO A 60 9.31 -16.62 -3.40
N GLY A 61 8.98 -17.87 -3.03
CA GLY A 61 7.76 -18.54 -3.50
C GLY A 61 6.47 -17.85 -3.05
N HIS A 62 6.46 -17.24 -1.86
CA HIS A 62 5.31 -16.46 -1.37
C HIS A 62 5.13 -15.18 -2.19
N ILE A 63 6.23 -14.47 -2.44
CA ILE A 63 6.23 -13.25 -3.27
C ILE A 63 5.70 -13.53 -4.67
N ARG A 64 6.16 -14.64 -5.27
CA ARG A 64 5.70 -15.05 -6.58
C ARG A 64 4.19 -15.30 -6.63
N ARG A 65 3.63 -16.01 -5.65
CA ARG A 65 2.17 -16.23 -5.56
C ARG A 65 1.39 -14.93 -5.38
N LEU A 66 1.91 -14.01 -4.59
CA LEU A 66 1.32 -12.69 -4.36
C LEU A 66 1.32 -11.79 -5.60
N LEU A 67 2.32 -11.94 -6.49
CA LEU A 67 2.38 -11.26 -7.79
C LEU A 67 1.50 -11.95 -8.85
N GLU A 68 1.48 -13.29 -8.90
CA GLU A 68 0.62 -14.06 -9.82
C GLU A 68 -0.88 -13.95 -9.46
N GLY A 69 -1.14 -13.60 -8.20
CA GLY A 69 -2.43 -13.30 -7.62
C GLY A 69 -3.04 -14.46 -6.84
N VAL A 70 -3.73 -14.10 -5.77
CA VAL A 70 -4.32 -15.00 -4.78
C VAL A 70 -5.83 -14.83 -4.76
N ASN A 71 -6.55 -15.90 -4.41
CA ASN A 71 -8.01 -15.84 -4.28
C ASN A 71 -8.38 -15.30 -2.90
N LEU A 72 -9.11 -14.19 -2.87
CA LEU A 72 -9.75 -13.66 -1.66
C LEU A 72 -11.26 -13.89 -1.74
N GLU A 73 -11.97 -13.66 -0.64
CA GLU A 73 -13.44 -13.80 -0.57
C GLU A 73 -14.20 -12.96 -1.61
N ASP A 74 -13.66 -11.79 -1.97
CA ASP A 74 -14.23 -10.85 -2.93
C ASP A 74 -13.61 -10.96 -4.34
N GLY A 75 -12.87 -12.04 -4.60
CA GLY A 75 -12.25 -12.34 -5.89
C GLY A 75 -10.74 -12.30 -5.89
N LYS A 76 -10.13 -12.58 -7.05
CA LYS A 76 -8.67 -12.63 -7.21
C LYS A 76 -8.04 -11.25 -7.00
N ALA A 77 -6.96 -11.17 -6.23
CA ALA A 77 -6.18 -9.95 -5.99
C ALA A 77 -4.69 -10.23 -6.21
N SER A 78 -3.93 -9.22 -6.62
CA SER A 78 -2.48 -9.35 -6.88
C SER A 78 -1.78 -8.03 -6.62
N PHE A 79 -0.57 -8.10 -6.09
CA PHE A 79 0.33 -6.95 -6.12
C PHE A 79 0.89 -6.76 -7.53
N SER A 80 1.05 -5.50 -7.97
CA SER A 80 1.75 -5.19 -9.21
C SER A 80 3.27 -5.14 -9.01
N ASP A 81 3.73 -4.79 -7.81
CA ASP A 81 5.13 -4.86 -7.42
C ASP A 81 5.27 -5.19 -5.92
N ILE A 82 6.36 -5.87 -5.55
CA ILE A 82 6.74 -6.17 -4.17
C ILE A 82 8.26 -6.05 -4.03
N GLN A 83 8.69 -5.10 -3.21
CA GLN A 83 10.10 -4.86 -2.91
C GLN A 83 10.41 -5.25 -1.45
N PRO A 84 11.28 -6.25 -1.21
CA PRO A 84 11.72 -6.58 0.14
C PRO A 84 12.61 -5.47 0.71
N GLY A 85 12.28 -5.01 1.90
CA GLY A 85 13.02 -4.02 2.66
C GLY A 85 13.78 -4.62 3.84
N ARG A 86 13.96 -3.81 4.89
CA ARG A 86 14.71 -4.17 6.10
C ARG A 86 14.18 -5.47 6.72
N LYS A 87 15.07 -6.45 6.88
CA LYS A 87 14.81 -7.71 7.56
C LYS A 87 15.22 -7.64 9.03
N GLY A 88 14.32 -8.02 9.92
CA GLY A 88 14.55 -8.24 11.35
C GLY A 88 14.62 -9.73 11.69
N LYS A 89 14.67 -10.07 12.98
CA LYS A 89 14.77 -11.47 13.45
C LYS A 89 13.51 -12.30 13.17
N SER A 90 12.33 -11.69 13.30
CA SER A 90 11.03 -12.37 13.18
C SER A 90 10.04 -11.65 12.25
N ASN A 91 10.50 -10.59 11.58
CA ASN A 91 9.69 -9.78 10.69
C ASN A 91 10.54 -9.14 9.61
N GLN A 92 9.89 -8.74 8.51
CA GLN A 92 10.51 -8.06 7.40
C GLN A 92 9.57 -7.00 6.83
N TRP A 93 10.13 -5.87 6.42
CA TRP A 93 9.41 -4.81 5.74
C TRP A 93 9.28 -5.11 4.25
N PHE A 94 8.13 -4.78 3.66
CA PHE A 94 7.86 -4.87 2.23
C PHE A 94 7.20 -3.58 1.75
N ALA A 95 7.72 -3.01 0.67
CA ALA A 95 7.03 -2.00 -0.12
C ALA A 95 6.26 -2.70 -1.24
N MET A 96 5.02 -2.34 -1.48
CA MET A 96 4.12 -3.07 -2.36
C MET A 96 3.19 -2.12 -3.08
N VAL A 97 2.82 -2.45 -4.32
CA VAL A 97 1.89 -1.64 -5.11
C VAL A 97 0.65 -2.47 -5.43
N ILE A 98 -0.53 -1.87 -5.27
CA ILE A 98 -1.82 -2.42 -5.75
C ILE A 98 -2.51 -1.38 -6.63
N MET A 99 -3.24 -1.87 -7.64
CA MET A 99 -4.00 -1.02 -8.57
C MET A 99 -5.43 -0.76 -8.09
N GLU A 100 -5.87 -1.52 -7.09
CA GLU A 100 -7.19 -1.49 -6.50
C GLU A 100 -7.13 -0.98 -5.05
N GLY A 101 -8.27 -0.94 -4.39
CA GLY A 101 -8.40 -0.36 -3.06
C GLY A 101 -9.50 -1.02 -2.25
N ARG A 102 -9.60 -2.35 -2.30
CA ARG A 102 -10.60 -3.06 -1.50
C ARG A 102 -10.26 -2.96 -0.02
N THR A 103 -11.27 -3.11 0.83
CA THR A 103 -11.07 -3.02 2.29
C THR A 103 -10.03 -4.03 2.76
N ARG A 104 -9.00 -3.53 3.46
CA ARG A 104 -7.89 -4.31 4.07
C ARG A 104 -7.19 -5.27 3.09
N GLU A 105 -7.17 -4.95 1.80
CA GLU A 105 -6.71 -5.85 0.73
C GLU A 105 -5.27 -6.36 0.93
N VAL A 106 -4.31 -5.45 1.18
CA VAL A 106 -2.91 -5.81 1.47
C VAL A 106 -2.82 -6.83 2.59
N ARG A 107 -3.55 -6.61 3.68
CA ARG A 107 -3.55 -7.51 4.83
C ARG A 107 -4.13 -8.88 4.45
N ARG A 108 -5.27 -8.91 3.75
CA ARG A 108 -5.91 -10.17 3.33
C ARG A 108 -5.02 -10.97 2.38
N MET A 109 -4.29 -10.31 1.49
CA MET A 109 -3.33 -10.97 0.61
C MET A 109 -2.20 -11.65 1.41
N TRP A 110 -1.61 -10.99 2.40
CA TRP A 110 -0.60 -11.62 3.26
C TRP A 110 -1.16 -12.73 4.15
N GLU A 111 -2.37 -12.54 4.69
CA GLU A 111 -3.05 -13.56 5.50
C GLU A 111 -3.37 -14.82 4.67
N SER A 112 -3.66 -14.68 3.36
CA SER A 112 -3.82 -15.83 2.45
C SER A 112 -2.56 -16.68 2.27
N GLN A 113 -1.40 -16.13 2.66
CA GLN A 113 -0.10 -16.80 2.64
C GLN A 113 0.38 -17.13 4.06
N ASP A 114 -0.53 -17.17 5.03
CA ASP A 114 -0.28 -17.47 6.44
C ASP A 114 0.63 -16.45 7.15
N PHE A 115 0.68 -15.21 6.65
CA PHE A 115 1.47 -14.15 7.27
C PHE A 115 0.62 -13.09 7.98
N ALA A 116 1.08 -12.66 9.15
CA ALA A 116 0.45 -11.58 9.90
C ALA A 116 1.08 -10.22 9.58
N VAL A 117 0.22 -9.23 9.25
CA VAL A 117 0.62 -7.82 9.07
C VAL A 117 0.60 -7.07 10.40
N SER A 118 1.73 -6.48 10.76
CA SER A 118 2.01 -5.99 12.12
C SER A 118 2.39 -4.50 12.23
N GLY A 119 2.34 -3.77 11.13
CA GLY A 119 2.70 -2.35 11.04
C GLY A 119 2.76 -1.91 9.60
#